data_AF-A0A9Q1JRA5-F1
#
_entry.id   AF-A0A9Q1JRA5-F1
#
_cell.length_a   1.000
_cell.length_b   1.000
_cell.length_c   1.000
_cell.angle_alpha   90.00
_cell.angle_beta   90.00
_cell.angle_gamma   90.00
#
_symmetry.space_group_name_H-M   'P 1'
#
loop_
_entity.id
_entity.type
_entity.pdbx_description
1 polymer ?
#
loop_
_entity_poly.entity_id
_entity_poly.type
_entity_poly.pdbx_seq_one_letter_code
_entity_poly.pdbx_strand_id
1 'polypeptide(L)'
;MAIRGLIMGAIFAGFVATCYGEILFSKLPNTLTVTTSPSGRVNLKAGEDELTVAWELSKTKTNIDTSNYKTVKVKLCYSPESQKDRPWRKTEDHLNKDKSCQHAITSKPFNPTNNSVSYKIERDVPTAFYFVRAYVLDANDKEVAYGQTTDDTISITAISGRHVSLDIASAVFSAFSIVSLAGFFYREKKKAKLAA
;
A
#
# COMPACT_ATOMS: atom_id res chain seq x y z
N MET A 1 -2.62 31.87 -42.21
CA MET A 1 -1.44 31.32 -41.49
C MET A 1 -1.45 31.73 -40.02
N ALA A 2 -2.54 31.48 -39.28
CA ALA A 2 -2.66 31.90 -37.87
C ALA A 2 -2.99 30.73 -36.92
N ILE A 3 -3.43 29.59 -37.45
CA ILE A 3 -3.90 28.43 -36.66
C ILE A 3 -2.72 27.51 -36.27
N ARG A 4 -1.59 27.58 -36.99
CA ARG A 4 -0.37 26.80 -36.67
C ARG A 4 0.45 27.36 -35.51
N GLY A 5 0.32 28.65 -35.19
CA GLY A 5 1.02 29.28 -34.06
C GLY A 5 0.38 29.02 -32.70
N LEU A 6 -0.95 28.80 -32.67
CA LEU A 6 -1.70 28.61 -31.43
C LEU A 6 -1.53 27.19 -30.85
N ILE A 7 -1.29 26.19 -31.70
CA ILE A 7 -1.14 24.79 -31.27
C ILE A 7 0.27 24.55 -30.67
N MET A 8 1.30 25.28 -31.13
CA MET A 8 2.65 25.19 -30.58
C MET A 8 2.79 25.82 -29.18
N GLY A 9 1.98 26.85 -28.86
CA GLY A 9 1.99 27.47 -27.53
C GLY A 9 1.35 26.62 -26.43
N ALA A 10 0.34 25.81 -26.78
CA ALA A 10 -0.38 24.96 -25.82
C ALA A 10 0.40 23.70 -25.42
N ILE A 11 1.38 23.25 -26.22
CA ILE A 11 2.19 22.06 -25.92
C ILE A 11 3.32 22.38 -24.93
N PHE A 12 3.76 23.64 -24.84
CA PHE A 12 4.89 24.02 -23.97
C PHE A 12 4.49 24.36 -22.52
N ALA A 13 3.20 24.55 -22.23
CA ALA A 13 2.70 24.86 -20.88
C ALA A 13 2.46 23.63 -19.99
N GLY A 14 2.65 22.40 -20.51
CA GLY A 14 2.30 21.15 -19.83
C GLY A 14 3.38 20.53 -18.94
N PHE A 15 4.60 21.10 -18.89
CA PHE A 15 5.73 20.53 -18.15
C PHE A 15 6.27 21.52 -17.10
N VAL A 16 5.40 22.10 -16.29
CA VAL A 16 5.84 22.54 -14.95
C VAL A 16 5.84 21.30 -14.08
N ALA A 17 6.85 20.45 -14.25
CA ALA A 17 7.17 19.44 -13.27
C ALA A 17 7.54 20.20 -11.99
N THR A 18 6.60 20.26 -11.06
CA THR A 18 6.85 20.75 -9.71
C THR A 18 7.98 19.90 -9.13
N CYS A 19 9.19 20.47 -9.05
CA CYS A 19 10.27 19.92 -8.24
C CYS A 19 9.86 20.04 -6.77
N TYR A 20 8.93 19.21 -6.32
CA TYR A 20 8.78 18.92 -4.90
C TYR A 20 10.11 18.27 -4.49
N GLY A 21 10.90 18.98 -3.69
CA GLY A 21 12.23 18.54 -3.30
C GLY A 21 12.19 17.11 -2.77
N GLU A 22 12.98 16.24 -3.41
CA GLU A 22 13.00 14.81 -3.12
C GLU A 22 13.28 14.56 -1.65
N ILE A 23 12.49 13.66 -1.05
CA ILE A 23 12.62 13.31 0.37
C ILE A 23 13.37 11.99 0.47
N LEU A 24 14.50 12.04 1.16
CA LEU A 24 15.35 10.89 1.43
C LEU A 24 15.05 10.40 2.85
N PHE A 25 14.76 9.12 3.00
CA PHE A 25 14.48 8.47 4.27
C PHE A 25 15.65 8.62 5.25
N SER A 26 16.87 8.50 4.75
CA SER A 26 18.13 8.70 5.49
C SER A 26 18.25 10.09 6.15
N LYS A 27 17.52 11.09 5.64
CA LYS A 27 17.51 12.45 6.20
C LYS A 27 16.40 12.68 7.21
N LEU A 28 15.42 11.77 7.32
CA LEU A 28 14.34 11.95 8.27
C LEU A 28 14.85 11.63 9.68
N PRO A 29 14.59 12.51 10.66
CA PRO A 29 14.87 12.19 12.05
C PRO A 29 13.88 11.14 12.55
N ASN A 30 14.41 10.10 13.17
CA ASN A 30 13.61 9.19 13.98
C ASN A 30 13.21 9.96 15.25
N THR A 31 11.93 10.25 15.47
CA THR A 31 11.44 11.02 16.64
C THR A 31 10.27 10.36 17.37
N LEU A 32 9.61 9.38 16.75
CA LEU A 32 8.52 8.64 17.35
C LEU A 32 8.98 7.27 17.85
N THR A 33 8.48 6.87 19.01
CA THR A 33 8.51 5.49 19.47
C THR A 33 7.21 4.82 19.01
N VAL A 34 7.30 3.71 18.28
CA VAL A 34 6.15 2.95 17.78
C VAL A 34 6.16 1.58 18.43
N THR A 35 5.01 1.16 18.94
CA THR A 35 4.81 -0.17 19.54
C THR A 35 3.58 -0.83 18.95
N THR A 36 3.59 -2.16 18.95
CA THR A 36 2.52 -2.98 18.40
C THR A 36 2.07 -4.02 19.41
N SER A 37 0.77 -4.30 19.43
CA SER A 37 0.20 -5.40 20.21
C SER A 37 -0.80 -6.14 19.32
N PRO A 38 -0.68 -7.47 19.16
CA PRO A 38 0.33 -8.34 19.77
C PRO A 38 1.76 -8.08 19.23
N SER A 39 2.76 -8.19 20.12
CA SER A 39 4.19 -8.06 19.79
C SER A 39 4.87 -9.43 19.66
N GLY A 40 6.02 -9.48 19.00
CA GLY A 40 6.73 -10.72 18.68
C GLY A 40 6.25 -11.43 17.41
N ARG A 41 6.85 -12.61 17.11
CA ARG A 41 6.51 -13.45 15.94
C ARG A 41 5.14 -14.11 16.11
N VAL A 42 4.09 -13.31 16.01
CA VAL A 42 2.69 -13.74 16.10
C VAL A 42 2.09 -13.80 14.70
N ASN A 43 1.41 -14.91 14.41
CA ASN A 43 0.71 -15.13 13.14
C ASN A 43 -0.70 -14.54 13.21
N LEU A 44 -0.90 -13.39 12.57
CA LEU A 44 -2.20 -12.75 12.42
C LEU A 44 -2.82 -13.07 11.06
N LYS A 45 -4.13 -13.27 11.03
CA LYS A 45 -4.91 -13.54 9.82
C LYS A 45 -5.52 -12.27 9.27
N ALA A 46 -5.18 -11.97 8.01
CA ALA A 46 -5.74 -10.84 7.29
C ALA A 46 -7.26 -10.97 7.12
N GLY A 47 -8.04 -9.99 7.58
CA GLY A 47 -9.50 -9.95 7.51
C GLY A 47 -10.24 -10.50 8.73
N GLU A 48 -9.54 -11.16 9.65
CA GLU A 48 -10.06 -11.69 10.90
C GLU A 48 -9.48 -10.93 12.09
N ASP A 49 -8.16 -10.90 12.19
CA ASP A 49 -7.45 -10.42 13.38
C ASP A 49 -7.21 -8.90 13.36
N GLU A 50 -7.03 -8.35 14.56
CA GLU A 50 -6.72 -6.94 14.79
C GLU A 50 -5.30 -6.75 15.33
N LEU A 51 -4.69 -5.64 14.91
CA LEU A 51 -3.40 -5.16 15.35
C LEU A 51 -3.58 -3.81 16.02
N THR A 52 -3.22 -3.72 17.30
CA THR A 52 -3.16 -2.43 18.00
C THR A 52 -1.80 -1.80 17.76
N VAL A 53 -1.78 -0.59 17.21
CA VAL A 53 -0.57 0.21 17.04
C VAL A 53 -0.64 1.42 17.95
N ALA A 54 0.42 1.66 18.71
CA ALA A 54 0.58 2.86 19.51
C ALA A 54 1.84 3.62 19.09
N TRP A 55 1.78 4.95 19.19
CA TRP A 55 2.91 5.82 18.93
C TRP A 55 2.93 7.03 19.86
N GLU A 56 4.11 7.40 20.30
CA GLU A 56 4.35 8.60 21.10
C GLU A 56 5.68 9.26 20.73
N LEU A 57 5.83 10.53 21.09
CA LEU A 57 7.10 11.23 20.94
C LEU A 57 8.15 10.57 21.84
N SER A 58 9.34 10.32 21.28
CA SER A 58 10.39 9.61 21.99
C SER A 58 10.96 10.44 23.14
N LYS A 59 10.74 10.00 24.38
CA LYS A 59 11.20 10.68 25.61
C LYS A 59 12.72 10.67 25.78
N THR A 60 13.42 9.78 25.06
CA THR A 60 14.88 9.65 25.11
C THR A 60 15.62 10.66 24.24
N LYS A 61 14.90 11.38 23.37
CA LYS A 61 15.50 12.35 22.43
C LYS A 61 15.18 13.76 22.92
N THR A 62 16.21 14.49 23.31
CA THR A 62 16.09 15.89 23.74
C THR A 62 16.04 16.81 22.50
N ASN A 63 15.34 17.94 22.61
CA ASN A 63 15.21 18.97 21.56
C ASN A 63 14.57 18.52 20.23
N ILE A 64 13.48 17.74 20.28
CA ILE A 64 12.68 17.49 19.08
C ILE A 64 11.85 18.75 18.76
N ASP A 65 12.13 19.40 17.64
CA ASP A 65 11.29 20.47 17.11
C ASP A 65 10.02 19.86 16.50
N THR A 66 8.89 20.06 17.18
CA THR A 66 7.57 19.58 16.74
C THR A 66 6.73 20.68 16.09
N SER A 67 7.27 21.89 15.89
CA SER A 67 6.52 23.05 15.36
C SER A 67 5.86 22.77 14.00
N ASN A 68 6.55 22.00 13.16
CA ASN A 68 6.11 21.63 11.82
C ASN A 68 5.25 20.36 11.78
N TYR A 69 5.02 19.69 12.91
CA TYR A 69 4.28 18.42 12.94
C TYR A 69 2.78 18.67 12.90
N LYS A 70 2.08 18.10 11.90
CA LYS A 70 0.63 18.27 11.71
C LYS A 70 -0.13 16.97 11.73
N THR A 71 0.35 15.95 11.02
CA THR A 71 -0.36 14.68 10.84
C THR A 71 0.59 13.51 11.04
N VAL A 72 0.11 12.42 11.60
CA VAL A 72 0.84 11.14 11.66
C VAL A 72 0.14 10.13 10.75
N LYS A 73 0.88 9.63 9.75
CA LYS A 73 0.46 8.53 8.87
C LYS A 73 1.18 7.26 9.29
N VAL A 74 0.42 6.27 9.75
CA VAL A 74 0.93 4.97 10.15
C VAL A 74 0.74 4.00 8.99
N LYS A 75 1.81 3.29 8.63
CA LYS A 75 1.83 2.32 7.54
C LYS A 75 2.42 1.00 8.01
N LEU A 76 1.97 -0.08 7.37
CA LEU A 76 2.53 -1.41 7.50
C LEU A 76 3.57 -1.61 6.39
N CYS A 77 4.76 -2.08 6.78
CA CYS A 77 5.92 -2.18 5.90
C CYS A 77 6.49 -3.60 5.86
N TYR A 78 6.92 -4.06 4.70
CA TYR A 78 7.51 -5.40 4.54
C TYR A 78 8.86 -5.50 5.27
N SER A 79 9.03 -6.50 6.13
CA SER A 79 10.32 -6.83 6.76
C SER A 79 11.34 -7.30 5.71
N PRO A 80 12.66 -7.08 5.89
CA PRO A 80 13.70 -7.47 4.93
C PRO A 80 13.61 -8.92 4.45
N GLU A 81 13.22 -9.85 5.33
CA GLU A 81 13.02 -11.27 5.01
C GLU A 81 11.97 -11.46 3.90
N SER A 82 10.94 -10.61 3.84
CA SER A 82 9.85 -10.66 2.86
C SER A 82 10.07 -9.82 1.60
N GLN A 83 11.21 -9.12 1.52
CA GLN A 83 11.62 -8.33 0.35
C GLN A 83 12.50 -9.12 -0.63
N LYS A 84 13.12 -10.22 -0.16
CA LYS A 84 14.00 -11.07 -0.98
C LYS A 84 13.26 -11.56 -2.23
N ASP A 85 13.90 -11.39 -3.39
CA ASP A 85 13.39 -11.78 -4.71
C ASP A 85 12.05 -11.12 -5.11
N ARG A 86 11.65 -10.03 -4.43
CA ARG A 86 10.39 -9.31 -4.69
C ARG A 86 10.65 -7.82 -4.87
N PRO A 87 11.07 -7.37 -6.07
CA PRO A 87 11.37 -5.96 -6.35
C PRO A 87 10.20 -5.01 -6.07
N TRP A 88 8.96 -5.50 -6.12
CA TRP A 88 7.76 -4.73 -5.79
C TRP A 88 7.54 -4.53 -4.28
N ARG A 89 8.43 -5.01 -3.42
CA ARG A 89 8.42 -4.82 -1.95
C ARG A 89 9.71 -4.15 -1.43
N LYS A 90 10.60 -3.75 -2.34
CA LYS A 90 11.95 -3.29 -2.02
C LYS A 90 11.92 -1.94 -1.30
N THR A 91 12.74 -1.82 -0.26
CA THR A 91 13.01 -0.54 0.41
C THR A 91 13.95 0.31 -0.45
N GLU A 92 13.64 1.60 -0.59
CA GLU A 92 14.48 2.59 -1.28
C GLU A 92 14.64 3.83 -0.40
N ASP A 93 15.76 4.54 -0.52
CA ASP A 93 15.99 5.74 0.28
C ASP A 93 15.08 6.90 -0.16
N HIS A 94 14.78 7.00 -1.45
CA HIS A 94 13.80 7.96 -1.94
C HIS A 94 12.41 7.51 -1.55
N LEU A 95 11.73 8.24 -0.67
CA LEU A 95 10.39 7.86 -0.16
C LEU A 95 9.36 7.66 -1.27
N ASN A 96 9.42 8.46 -2.34
CA ASN A 96 8.53 8.31 -3.50
C ASN A 96 8.75 7.00 -4.29
N LYS A 97 9.90 6.37 -4.14
CA LYS A 97 10.26 5.10 -4.79
C LYS A 97 10.21 3.92 -3.81
N ASP A 98 10.01 4.19 -2.52
CA ASP A 98 9.96 3.16 -1.48
C ASP A 98 8.68 2.33 -1.63
N LYS A 99 8.86 1.04 -1.89
CA LYS A 99 7.77 0.07 -2.03
C LYS A 99 7.62 -0.80 -0.80
N SER A 100 8.39 -0.57 0.27
CA SER A 100 8.31 -1.37 1.48
C SER A 100 7.04 -1.09 2.27
N CYS A 101 6.58 0.17 2.34
CA CYS A 101 5.44 0.62 3.14
C CYS A 101 4.20 0.95 2.30
N GLN A 102 3.48 -0.07 1.84
CA GLN A 102 2.35 0.09 0.90
C GLN A 102 0.99 0.19 1.58
N HIS A 103 0.80 -0.44 2.74
CA HIS A 103 -0.52 -0.56 3.36
C HIS A 103 -0.69 0.53 4.42
N ALA A 104 -1.73 1.34 4.30
CA ALA A 104 -2.04 2.39 5.27
C ALA A 104 -2.84 1.81 6.44
N ILE A 105 -2.44 2.12 7.66
CA ILE A 105 -3.14 1.72 8.88
C ILE A 105 -4.09 2.83 9.33
N THR A 106 -3.55 4.04 9.49
CA THR A 106 -4.35 5.20 9.89
C THR A 106 -3.63 6.51 9.56
N SER A 107 -4.40 7.59 9.51
CA SER A 107 -3.91 8.96 9.41
C SER A 107 -4.64 9.80 10.46
N LYS A 108 -3.92 10.31 11.46
CA LYS A 108 -4.48 11.11 12.56
C LYS A 108 -3.73 12.43 12.73
N PRO A 109 -4.38 13.50 13.23
CA PRO A 109 -3.68 14.70 13.64
C PRO A 109 -2.57 14.39 14.65
N PHE A 110 -1.46 15.12 14.58
CA PHE A 110 -0.34 14.92 15.47
C PHE A 110 -0.72 15.27 16.90
N ASN A 111 -0.46 14.33 17.81
CA ASN A 111 -0.51 14.54 19.24
C ASN A 111 0.77 13.91 19.83
N PRO A 112 1.50 14.59 20.72
CA PRO A 112 2.77 14.08 21.25
C PRO A 112 2.62 12.83 22.15
N THR A 113 1.46 12.57 22.76
CA THR A 113 1.31 11.53 23.78
C THR A 113 0.08 10.64 23.56
N ASN A 114 0.20 9.37 24.01
CA ASN A 114 -0.90 8.40 24.13
C ASN A 114 -1.74 8.18 22.86
N ASN A 115 -1.12 8.14 21.67
CA ASN A 115 -1.85 7.76 20.47
C ASN A 115 -1.89 6.24 20.32
N SER A 116 -3.08 5.72 20.08
CA SER A 116 -3.28 4.33 19.69
C SER A 116 -4.40 4.19 18.66
N VAL A 117 -4.38 3.07 17.96
CA VAL A 117 -5.44 2.64 17.04
C VAL A 117 -5.51 1.12 17.04
N SER A 118 -6.72 0.57 17.12
CA SER A 118 -6.95 -0.82 16.73
C SER A 118 -7.20 -0.86 15.23
N TYR A 119 -6.39 -1.61 14.51
CA TYR A 119 -6.48 -1.77 13.07
C TYR A 119 -6.80 -3.22 12.74
N LYS A 120 -7.96 -3.45 12.15
CA LYS A 120 -8.29 -4.73 11.57
C LYS A 120 -7.49 -4.92 10.29
N ILE A 121 -6.69 -5.99 10.21
CA ILE A 121 -5.84 -6.25 9.06
C ILE A 121 -6.75 -6.45 7.84
N GLU A 122 -6.56 -5.65 6.79
CA GLU A 122 -7.35 -5.76 5.57
C GLU A 122 -7.08 -7.08 4.82
N ARG A 123 -8.08 -7.58 4.10
CA ARG A 123 -8.01 -8.89 3.42
C ARG A 123 -7.04 -8.93 2.24
N ASP A 124 -6.70 -7.77 1.70
CA ASP A 124 -5.76 -7.59 0.59
C ASP A 124 -4.29 -7.57 1.04
N VAL A 125 -4.04 -7.52 2.36
CA VAL A 125 -2.68 -7.63 2.92
C VAL A 125 -2.15 -9.05 2.67
N PRO A 126 -1.09 -9.22 1.86
CA PRO A 126 -0.61 -10.54 1.48
C PRO A 126 0.20 -11.19 2.61
N THR A 127 0.32 -12.51 2.55
CA THR A 127 1.17 -13.28 3.46
C THR A 127 2.62 -12.82 3.38
N ALA A 128 3.14 -12.28 4.50
CA ALA A 128 4.51 -11.82 4.65
C ALA A 128 4.81 -11.46 6.12
N PHE A 129 6.07 -11.15 6.38
CA PHE A 129 6.55 -10.53 7.61
C PHE A 129 6.54 -9.01 7.46
N TYR A 130 6.06 -8.32 8.49
CA TYR A 130 5.89 -6.87 8.50
C TYR A 130 6.44 -6.24 9.77
N PHE A 131 6.75 -4.95 9.66
CA PHE A 131 6.96 -4.03 10.78
C PHE A 131 6.07 -2.80 10.56
N VAL A 132 5.84 -2.01 11.61
CA VAL A 132 5.02 -0.80 11.51
C VAL A 132 5.91 0.43 11.51
N ARG A 133 5.61 1.37 10.62
CA ARG A 133 6.29 2.66 10.52
C ARG A 133 5.28 3.79 10.58
N ALA A 134 5.51 4.74 11.47
CA ALA A 134 4.77 5.98 11.56
C ALA A 134 5.58 7.10 10.93
N TYR A 135 4.97 7.85 10.02
CA TYR A 135 5.52 9.05 9.42
C TYR A 135 4.82 10.27 10.00
N VAL A 136 5.59 11.31 10.31
CA VAL A 136 5.06 12.63 10.68
C VAL A 136 5.11 13.52 9.46
N LEU A 137 4.01 14.19 9.19
CA LEU A 137 3.82 15.05 8.05
C LEU A 137 3.63 16.50 8.48
N ASP A 138 4.11 17.41 7.64
CA ASP A 138 3.89 18.84 7.78
C ASP A 138 2.53 19.30 7.19
N ALA A 139 2.32 20.62 7.15
CA ALA A 139 1.10 21.22 6.61
C ALA A 139 0.93 21.00 5.08
N ASN A 140 2.00 20.61 4.38
CA ASN A 140 2.01 20.33 2.95
C ASN A 140 1.98 18.82 2.66
N ASP A 141 1.60 17.99 3.65
CA ASP A 141 1.61 16.53 3.57
C ASP A 141 3.00 15.93 3.30
N LYS A 142 4.08 16.65 3.63
CA LYS A 142 5.46 16.21 3.42
C LYS A 142 5.99 15.46 4.65
N GLU A 143 6.60 14.30 4.46
CA GLU A 143 7.22 13.56 5.57
C GLU A 143 8.43 14.32 6.13
N VAL A 144 8.37 14.67 7.42
CA VAL A 144 9.40 15.43 8.13
C VAL A 144 10.08 14.64 9.23
N ALA A 145 9.47 13.55 9.70
CA ALA A 145 10.05 12.66 10.70
C ALA A 145 9.41 11.27 10.64
N TYR A 146 10.01 10.30 11.32
CA TYR A 146 9.44 8.96 11.41
C TYR A 146 9.65 8.31 12.77
N GLY A 147 9.01 7.17 12.95
CA GLY A 147 9.32 6.16 13.95
C GLY A 147 8.94 4.79 13.40
N GLN A 148 9.54 3.73 13.91
CA GLN A 148 9.22 2.37 13.48
C GLN A 148 9.41 1.40 14.63
N THR A 149 8.75 0.25 14.55
CA THR A 149 9.00 -0.86 15.47
C THR A 149 10.39 -1.44 15.22
N THR A 150 11.18 -1.58 16.28
CA THR A 150 12.52 -2.22 16.23
C THR A 150 12.36 -3.63 16.79
N ASP A 151 12.86 -4.64 16.08
CA ASP A 151 12.87 -6.06 16.47
C ASP A 151 11.50 -6.76 16.64
N ASP A 152 10.39 -6.02 16.58
CA ASP A 152 9.03 -6.58 16.54
C ASP A 152 8.58 -6.83 15.09
N THR A 153 8.80 -8.07 14.63
CA THR A 153 8.32 -8.55 13.33
C THR A 153 7.01 -9.32 13.49
N ILE A 154 5.97 -8.85 12.79
CA ILE A 154 4.63 -9.45 12.78
C ILE A 154 4.53 -10.36 11.55
N SER A 155 4.07 -11.60 11.72
CA SER A 155 3.75 -12.46 10.58
C SER A 155 2.26 -12.35 10.27
N ILE A 156 1.95 -11.94 9.05
CA ILE A 156 0.57 -11.88 8.58
C ILE A 156 0.37 -13.00 7.58
N THR A 157 -0.71 -13.74 7.73
CA THR A 157 -1.17 -14.75 6.80
C THR A 157 -2.44 -14.26 6.12
N ALA A 158 -2.42 -14.18 4.79
CA ALA A 158 -3.61 -13.86 4.03
C ALA A 158 -4.63 -14.99 4.17
N ILE A 159 -5.89 -14.66 4.47
CA ILE A 159 -7.00 -15.57 4.19
C ILE A 159 -7.07 -15.70 2.67
N SER A 160 -7.28 -16.91 2.15
CA SER A 160 -7.22 -17.16 0.71
C SER A 160 -8.04 -16.09 -0.04
N GLY A 161 -7.34 -15.29 -0.84
CA GLY A 161 -7.86 -14.11 -1.53
C GLY A 161 -8.76 -14.48 -2.71
N ARG A 162 -9.62 -15.50 -2.54
CA ARG A 162 -10.64 -15.83 -3.52
C ARG A 162 -11.74 -14.79 -3.38
N HIS A 163 -11.52 -13.64 -4.04
CA HIS A 163 -12.54 -12.61 -4.15
C HIS A 163 -13.78 -13.24 -4.80
N VAL A 164 -14.95 -12.98 -4.22
CA VAL A 164 -16.23 -13.49 -4.75
C VAL A 164 -16.42 -13.08 -6.22
N SER A 165 -15.87 -11.93 -6.62
CA SER A 165 -15.86 -11.49 -8.01
C SER A 165 -15.07 -12.43 -8.94
N LEU A 166 -13.92 -12.93 -8.49
CA LEU A 166 -13.07 -13.84 -9.25
C LEU A 166 -13.75 -15.21 -9.41
N ASP A 167 -14.47 -15.65 -8.38
CA ASP A 167 -15.31 -16.85 -8.46
C ASP A 167 -16.44 -16.71 -9.47
N ILE A 168 -17.19 -15.62 -9.41
CA ILE A 168 -18.30 -15.35 -10.33
C ILE A 168 -17.76 -15.27 -11.76
N ALA A 169 -16.66 -14.54 -11.99
CA ALA A 169 -16.03 -14.43 -13.29
C ALA A 169 -15.62 -15.80 -13.83
N SER A 170 -14.99 -16.63 -13.00
CA SER A 170 -14.57 -17.98 -13.38
C SER A 170 -15.76 -18.87 -13.76
N ALA A 171 -16.88 -18.77 -13.05
CA ALA A 171 -18.10 -19.52 -13.33
C ALA A 171 -18.73 -19.08 -14.66
N VAL A 172 -18.85 -17.77 -14.89
CA VAL A 172 -19.43 -17.21 -16.12
C VAL A 172 -18.60 -17.58 -17.35
N PHE A 173 -17.27 -17.42 -17.30
CA PHE A 173 -16.40 -17.78 -18.42
C PHE A 173 -16.38 -19.29 -18.70
N SER A 174 -16.47 -20.11 -17.65
CA SER A 174 -16.59 -21.58 -17.80
C SER A 174 -17.93 -21.98 -18.45
N ALA A 175 -19.03 -21.35 -18.06
CA ALA A 175 -20.33 -21.61 -18.70
C ALA A 175 -20.33 -21.15 -20.17
N PHE A 176 -19.75 -19.98 -20.45
CA PHE A 176 -19.66 -19.44 -21.81
C PHE A 176 -18.84 -20.34 -22.75
N SER A 177 -17.73 -20.92 -22.27
CA SER A 177 -16.91 -21.83 -23.08
C SER A 177 -17.68 -23.10 -23.49
N ILE A 178 -18.45 -23.69 -22.57
CA ILE A 178 -19.27 -24.88 -22.86
C ILE A 178 -20.40 -24.54 -23.85
N VAL A 179 -21.10 -23.42 -23.61
CA VAL A 179 -22.21 -22.98 -24.47
C VAL A 179 -21.73 -22.63 -25.88
N SER A 180 -20.60 -21.91 -25.99
CA SER A 180 -20.02 -21.56 -27.29
C SER A 180 -19.58 -22.81 -28.08
N LEU A 181 -18.96 -23.79 -27.41
CA LEU A 181 -18.58 -25.06 -28.04
C LEU A 181 -19.80 -25.86 -28.50
N ALA A 182 -20.84 -25.97 -27.67
CA ALA A 182 -22.09 -26.62 -28.05
C ALA A 182 -22.78 -25.92 -29.23
N GLY A 183 -22.81 -24.58 -29.22
CA GLY A 183 -23.33 -23.77 -30.32
C GLY A 183 -22.55 -23.95 -31.62
N PHE A 184 -21.23 -24.12 -31.54
CA PHE A 184 -20.39 -24.42 -32.69
C PHE A 184 -20.76 -25.77 -33.32
N PHE A 185 -20.83 -26.85 -32.52
CA PHE A 185 -21.21 -28.18 -33.01
C PHE A 185 -22.64 -28.21 -33.58
N TYR A 186 -23.57 -27.48 -32.97
CA TYR A 186 -24.93 -27.36 -33.50
C TYR A 186 -24.96 -26.69 -34.89
N ARG A 187 -24.21 -25.60 -35.06
CA ARG A 187 -24.08 -24.93 -36.36
C ARG A 187 -23.42 -25.82 -37.41
N GLU A 188 -22.38 -26.57 -37.05
CA GLU A 188 -21.77 -27.53 -37.97
C GLU A 188 -22.75 -28.61 -38.41
N LYS A 189 -23.47 -29.24 -37.48
CA LYS A 189 -24.49 -30.24 -37.82
C LYS A 189 -25.57 -29.68 -38.74
N LYS A 190 -26.03 -28.45 -38.49
CA LYS A 190 -27.06 -27.83 -39.33
C LYS A 190 -26.54 -27.52 -40.74
N LYS A 191 -25.29 -27.06 -40.86
CA LYS A 191 -24.63 -26.85 -42.16
C LYS A 191 -24.43 -28.16 -42.93
N ALA A 192 -23.97 -29.22 -42.26
CA ALA A 192 -23.80 -30.53 -42.88
C ALA A 192 -25.13 -31.09 -43.42
N LYS A 193 -26.23 -30.88 -42.70
CA LYS A 193 -27.57 -31.31 -43.12
C LYS A 193 -28.19 -30.47 -44.24
N LEU A 194 -27.71 -29.24 -44.47
CA LEU A 194 -28.12 -28.37 -45.58
C LEU A 194 -27.31 -28.62 -46.86
N ALA A 195 -26.12 -29.22 -46.74
CA ALA A 195 -25.22 -29.53 -47.85
C ALA A 195 -25.41 -30.96 -48.40
N ALA A 196 -26.21 -31.79 -47.71
CA ALA A 196 -26.62 -33.13 -48.12
C ALA A 196 -28.05 -33.07 -48.68
#